data_AF-A0A0A7FVL3-F1
#
_entry.id   AF-A0A0A7FVL3-F1
#
_cell.length_a   1.000
_cell.length_b   1.000
_cell.length_c   1.000
_cell.angle_alpha   90.00
_cell.angle_beta   90.00
_cell.angle_gamma   90.00
#
_symmetry.space_group_name_H-M   'P 1'
#
loop_
_entity.id
_entity.type
_entity.pdbx_description
1 polymer ?
#
loop_
_entity_poly.entity_id
_entity_poly.type
_entity_poly.pdbx_seq_one_letter_code
_entity_poly.pdbx_strand_id
1 'polypeptide(L)'
;MSIKKKSIIIILVITSLSISMIAFKSYIKIEDLGKKNEKQDSIIIKANYKEGRLYPMINIIEESKSITLQIDGLEKESDLKIIDPKSGETINVNDGKITLNNIIVKDINYGILLNDDLVGVMRAVENKEDIDEEALSEEIYEGLKCAL
;
A
#
# COMPACT_ATOMS: atom_id res chain seq x y z
N MET A 1 6.48 -66.70 18.51
CA MET A 1 7.72 -65.90 18.62
C MET A 1 8.08 -65.36 17.23
N SER A 2 7.88 -64.06 17.01
CA SER A 2 8.62 -63.17 16.09
C SER A 2 7.76 -61.94 15.79
N ILE A 3 8.07 -60.85 16.48
CA ILE A 3 7.43 -59.53 16.35
C ILE A 3 8.07 -58.85 15.14
N LYS A 4 7.37 -58.79 14.00
CA LYS A 4 7.79 -57.93 12.88
C LYS A 4 7.39 -56.49 13.19
N LYS A 5 8.35 -55.71 13.70
CA LYS A 5 8.26 -54.25 13.85
C LYS A 5 7.98 -53.62 12.49
N LYS A 6 6.81 -52.98 12.33
CA LYS A 6 6.58 -52.05 11.21
C LYS A 6 7.09 -50.67 11.67
N SER A 7 8.26 -50.28 11.18
CA SER A 7 8.75 -48.90 11.31
C SER A 7 7.84 -47.98 10.52
N ILE A 8 7.15 -47.08 11.20
CA ILE A 8 6.42 -45.97 10.60
C ILE A 8 7.47 -44.92 10.24
N ILE A 9 7.75 -44.77 8.95
CA ILE A 9 8.57 -43.67 8.43
C ILE A 9 7.64 -42.46 8.35
N ILE A 10 7.78 -41.53 9.30
CA ILE A 10 7.15 -40.21 9.22
C ILE A 10 7.99 -39.41 8.22
N ILE A 11 7.50 -39.31 6.98
CA ILE A 11 8.06 -38.39 5.98
C ILE A 11 7.63 -36.99 6.41
N LEU A 12 8.55 -36.28 7.05
CA LEU A 12 8.40 -34.87 7.39
C LEU A 12 8.59 -34.09 6.08
N VAL A 13 7.49 -33.86 5.37
CA VAL A 13 7.48 -32.98 4.20
C VAL A 13 7.64 -31.56 4.74
N ILE A 14 8.89 -31.11 4.82
CA ILE A 14 9.20 -29.70 4.93
C ILE A 14 8.81 -29.11 3.57
N THR A 15 7.55 -28.73 3.40
CA THR A 15 7.20 -27.77 2.38
C THR A 15 7.93 -26.50 2.78
N SER A 16 9.10 -26.27 2.20
CA SER A 16 9.61 -24.92 2.05
C SER A 16 8.49 -24.16 1.35
N LEU A 17 7.67 -23.45 2.12
CA LEU A 17 6.95 -22.30 1.61
C LEU A 17 8.05 -21.32 1.21
N SER A 18 8.60 -21.52 0.02
CA SER A 18 9.00 -20.42 -0.82
C SER A 18 7.75 -19.58 -0.94
N ILE A 19 7.63 -18.59 -0.05
CA ILE A 19 6.71 -17.47 -0.19
C ILE A 19 7.16 -16.85 -1.50
N SER A 20 6.56 -17.34 -2.58
CA SER A 20 6.68 -16.79 -3.90
C SER A 20 6.26 -15.34 -3.75
N MET A 21 7.26 -14.47 -3.82
CA MET A 21 7.19 -13.05 -4.13
C MET A 21 5.93 -12.81 -4.95
N ILE A 22 4.84 -12.42 -4.28
CA ILE A 22 3.64 -11.95 -4.96
C ILE A 22 4.09 -10.62 -5.51
N ALA A 23 4.56 -10.63 -6.76
CA ALA A 23 4.85 -9.43 -7.51
C ALA A 23 3.60 -8.56 -7.44
N PHE A 24 3.69 -7.47 -6.68
CA PHE A 24 2.69 -6.42 -6.57
C PHE A 24 2.64 -5.72 -7.94
N LYS A 25 2.06 -6.38 -8.93
CA LYS A 25 1.84 -5.79 -10.25
C LYS A 25 0.61 -4.89 -10.13
N SER A 26 0.83 -3.71 -9.56
CA SER A 26 -0.17 -2.66 -9.47
C SER A 26 -0.40 -2.10 -10.87
N TYR A 27 -1.27 -2.74 -11.65
CA TYR A 27 -1.73 -2.19 -12.92
C TYR A 27 -2.74 -1.08 -12.64
N ILE A 28 -2.25 0.14 -12.40
CA ILE A 28 -3.08 1.33 -12.59
C ILE A 28 -3.16 1.57 -14.09
N LYS A 29 -4.30 1.23 -14.68
CA LYS A 29 -4.62 1.55 -16.07
C LYS A 29 -4.97 3.04 -16.12
N ILE A 30 -4.00 3.89 -16.43
CA ILE A 30 -4.22 5.31 -16.71
C ILE A 30 -4.77 5.37 -18.14
N GLU A 31 -6.03 5.80 -18.29
CA GLU A 31 -6.56 6.16 -19.61
C GLU A 31 -5.81 7.40 -20.08
N ASP A 32 -5.02 7.21 -21.15
CA ASP A 32 -4.22 8.23 -21.80
C ASP A 32 -5.14 9.31 -22.42
N LEU A 33 -5.15 10.49 -21.80
CA LEU A 33 -5.65 11.72 -22.40
C LEU A 33 -4.55 12.79 -22.30
N GLY A 34 -3.56 12.64 -23.18
CA GLY A 34 -2.59 13.63 -23.64
C GLY A 34 -2.59 15.02 -23.00
N LYS A 35 -1.50 15.32 -22.30
CA LYS A 35 -0.63 16.48 -22.53
C LYS A 35 0.57 16.42 -21.57
N LYS A 36 1.76 16.37 -22.16
CA LYS A 36 3.05 16.45 -21.47
C LYS A 36 3.15 17.82 -20.76
N ASN A 37 3.42 17.79 -19.45
CA ASN A 37 3.93 18.89 -18.61
C ASN A 37 2.96 19.92 -18.01
N GLU A 38 1.68 19.61 -17.80
CA GLU A 38 0.90 20.33 -16.78
C GLU A 38 0.72 19.42 -15.56
N LYS A 39 1.32 19.80 -14.42
CA LYS A 39 1.07 19.13 -13.14
C LYS A 39 -0.44 19.08 -12.93
N GLN A 40 -1.00 17.88 -12.78
CA GLN A 40 -2.44 17.73 -12.61
C GLN A 40 -2.88 18.49 -11.36
N ASP A 41 -3.87 19.38 -11.50
CA ASP A 41 -4.40 20.15 -10.37
C ASP A 41 -5.06 19.23 -9.32
N SER A 42 -5.55 18.07 -9.74
CA SER A 42 -6.08 17.06 -8.82
C SER A 42 -5.89 15.63 -9.30
N ILE A 43 -5.60 14.69 -8.38
CA ILE A 43 -5.50 13.25 -8.65
C ILE A 43 -6.50 12.47 -7.80
N ILE A 44 -7.06 11.39 -8.34
CA ILE A 44 -7.90 10.44 -7.60
C ILE A 44 -7.16 9.11 -7.42
N ILE A 45 -7.01 8.67 -6.19
CA ILE A 45 -6.45 7.37 -5.82
C ILE A 45 -7.60 6.45 -5.44
N LYS A 46 -7.67 5.28 -6.07
CA LYS A 46 -8.64 4.24 -5.73
C LYS A 46 -7.92 3.04 -5.17
N ALA A 47 -8.35 2.58 -3.99
CA ALA A 47 -7.84 1.38 -3.36
C ALA A 47 -9.01 0.52 -2.83
N ASN A 48 -8.81 -0.79 -2.72
CA ASN A 48 -9.78 -1.69 -2.11
C ASN A 48 -9.24 -2.20 -0.77
N TYR A 49 -10.05 -2.15 0.27
CA TYR A 49 -9.76 -2.81 1.53
C TYR A 49 -10.23 -4.26 1.48
N LYS A 50 -9.30 -5.20 1.64
CA LYS A 50 -9.58 -6.63 1.69
C LYS A 50 -8.55 -7.30 2.58
N GLU A 51 -8.91 -8.35 3.31
CA GLU A 51 -7.93 -9.20 4.04
C GLU A 51 -6.96 -8.39 4.94
N GLY A 52 -7.42 -7.30 5.56
CA GLY A 52 -6.60 -6.48 6.48
C GLY A 52 -5.62 -5.52 5.81
N ARG A 53 -5.69 -5.32 4.49
CA ARG A 53 -4.77 -4.47 3.73
C ARG A 53 -5.51 -3.69 2.64
N LEU A 54 -4.92 -2.57 2.22
CA LEU A 54 -5.29 -1.90 0.98
C LEU A 54 -4.65 -2.60 -0.22
N TYR A 55 -5.39 -2.61 -1.32
CA TYR A 55 -4.93 -3.09 -2.62
C TYR A 55 -5.12 -1.97 -3.65
N PRO A 56 -4.02 -1.38 -4.16
CA PRO A 56 -2.63 -1.67 -3.80
C PRO A 56 -2.24 -1.16 -2.40
N MET A 57 -1.28 -1.85 -1.76
CA MET A 57 -0.78 -1.49 -0.44
C MET A 57 0.07 -0.22 -0.50
N ILE A 58 0.87 -0.06 -1.56
CA ILE A 58 1.71 1.10 -1.80
C ILE A 58 1.10 1.92 -2.94
N ASN A 59 0.81 3.18 -2.68
CA ASN A 59 0.21 4.12 -3.63
C ASN A 59 1.22 5.24 -3.94
N ILE A 60 1.91 5.12 -5.08
CA ILE A 60 2.82 6.16 -5.59
C ILE A 60 2.05 7.09 -6.51
N ILE A 61 2.03 8.38 -6.16
CA ILE A 61 1.28 9.43 -6.86
C ILE A 61 2.17 10.58 -7.26
N GLU A 62 1.83 11.28 -8.33
CA GLU A 62 2.49 12.53 -8.66
C GLU A 62 2.07 13.65 -7.70
N GLU A 63 2.97 14.60 -7.49
CA GLU A 63 2.70 15.81 -6.73
C GLU A 63 1.56 16.59 -7.39
N SER A 64 0.52 16.85 -6.60
CA SER A 64 -0.68 17.55 -7.05
C SER A 64 -1.17 18.49 -5.97
N LYS A 65 -1.86 19.57 -6.37
CA LYS A 65 -2.46 20.51 -5.43
C LYS A 65 -3.56 19.85 -4.60
N SER A 66 -4.25 18.87 -5.16
CA SER A 66 -5.38 18.19 -4.52
C SER A 66 -5.32 16.68 -4.76
N ILE A 67 -5.38 15.89 -3.70
CA ILE A 67 -5.44 14.42 -3.79
C ILE A 67 -6.76 13.94 -3.20
N THR A 68 -7.52 13.17 -3.97
CA THR A 68 -8.71 12.48 -3.48
C THR A 68 -8.43 11.00 -3.29
N LEU A 69 -8.44 10.52 -2.05
CA LEU A 69 -8.36 9.09 -1.74
C LEU A 69 -9.79 8.52 -1.69
N GLN A 70 -10.03 7.41 -2.38
CA GLN A 70 -11.29 6.66 -2.35
C GLN A 70 -10.97 5.20 -2.02
N ILE A 71 -11.47 4.71 -0.90
CA ILE A 71 -11.25 3.33 -0.45
C ILE A 71 -12.58 2.58 -0.43
N ASP A 72 -12.68 1.57 -1.30
CA ASP A 72 -13.81 0.65 -1.35
C ASP A 72 -13.64 -0.48 -0.33
N GLY A 73 -14.74 -1.07 0.14
CA GLY A 73 -14.72 -2.23 1.05
C GLY A 73 -14.53 -1.90 2.54
N LEU A 74 -14.52 -0.62 2.91
CA LEU A 74 -14.57 -0.20 4.32
C LEU A 74 -15.99 -0.25 4.87
N GLU A 75 -16.11 -0.59 6.16
CA GLU A 75 -17.37 -0.46 6.89
C GLU A 75 -17.70 1.03 7.11
N LYS A 76 -18.99 1.35 7.23
CA LYS A 76 -19.41 2.70 7.63
C LYS A 76 -18.81 3.03 8.98
N GLU A 77 -18.42 4.29 9.18
CA GLU A 77 -17.82 4.77 10.45
C GLU A 77 -16.43 4.18 10.80
N SER A 78 -15.74 3.57 9.83
CA SER A 78 -14.35 3.14 9.98
C SER A 78 -13.44 4.32 10.38
N ASP A 79 -12.62 4.14 11.42
CA ASP A 79 -11.61 5.14 11.84
C ASP A 79 -10.39 5.05 10.93
N LEU A 80 -10.45 5.75 9.80
CA LEU A 80 -9.39 5.79 8.81
C LEU A 80 -8.56 7.07 8.98
N LYS A 81 -7.24 6.95 9.08
CA LYS A 81 -6.31 8.07 9.26
C LYS A 81 -5.16 7.98 8.26
N ILE A 82 -4.64 9.13 7.86
CA ILE A 82 -3.36 9.24 7.18
C ILE A 82 -2.37 9.85 8.17
N ILE A 83 -1.22 9.20 8.39
CA ILE A 83 -0.21 9.63 9.35
C ILE A 83 1.08 10.05 8.64
N ASP A 84 1.62 11.21 9.02
CA ASP A 84 3.01 11.56 8.74
C ASP A 84 3.90 10.84 9.76
N PRO A 85 4.75 9.90 9.34
CA PRO A 85 5.58 9.14 10.28
C PRO A 85 6.66 9.98 10.97
N LYS A 86 7.01 11.17 10.44
CA LYS A 86 8.03 12.04 11.01
C LYS A 86 7.47 12.93 12.11
N SER A 87 6.29 13.51 11.90
CA SER A 87 5.67 14.43 12.87
C SER A 87 4.66 13.73 13.80
N GLY A 88 4.13 12.58 13.40
CA GLY A 88 3.02 11.92 14.07
C GLY A 88 1.67 12.62 13.83
N GLU A 89 1.63 13.65 12.97
CA GLU A 89 0.38 14.32 12.61
C GLU A 89 -0.52 13.37 11.83
N THR A 90 -1.80 13.35 12.20
CA THR A 90 -2.81 12.49 11.59
C THR A 90 -3.90 13.32 10.91
N ILE A 91 -4.36 12.84 9.77
CA ILE A 91 -5.48 13.40 9.02
C ILE A 91 -6.59 12.36 8.98
N ASN A 92 -7.76 12.68 9.54
CA ASN A 92 -8.91 11.77 9.54
C ASN A 92 -9.56 11.71 8.15
N VAL A 93 -9.88 10.51 7.69
CA VAL A 93 -10.53 10.24 6.41
C VAL A 93 -11.96 9.78 6.67
N ASN A 94 -12.93 10.66 6.41
CA ASN A 94 -14.34 10.37 6.64
C ASN A 94 -14.92 9.53 5.48
N ASP A 95 -15.75 8.53 5.81
CA ASP A 95 -16.51 7.74 4.83
C ASP A 95 -15.67 7.13 3.70
N GLY A 96 -14.41 6.76 3.97
CA GLY A 96 -13.49 6.20 2.98
C GLY A 96 -13.10 7.17 1.86
N LYS A 97 -13.43 8.47 1.99
CA LYS A 97 -13.12 9.50 1.02
C LYS A 97 -12.61 10.79 1.65
N ILE A 98 -11.46 11.27 1.22
CA ILE A 98 -10.95 12.59 1.60
C ILE A 98 -10.35 13.30 0.39
N THR A 99 -10.45 14.63 0.38
CA THR A 99 -9.68 15.49 -0.51
C THR A 99 -8.66 16.28 0.32
N LEU A 100 -7.38 16.08 0.01
CA LEU A 100 -6.24 16.71 0.68
C LEU A 100 -5.68 17.82 -0.20
N ASN A 101 -5.72 19.06 0.26
CA ASN A 101 -5.24 20.21 -0.49
C ASN A 101 -3.88 20.68 0.04
N ASN A 102 -2.82 20.57 -0.75
CA ASN A 102 -1.45 21.01 -0.41
C ASN A 102 -0.88 20.45 0.91
N ILE A 103 -1.42 19.35 1.44
CA ILE A 103 -0.97 18.76 2.72
C ILE A 103 0.08 17.66 2.52
N ILE A 104 0.02 16.95 1.40
CA ILE A 104 0.94 15.84 1.13
C ILE A 104 2.25 16.39 0.57
N VAL A 105 3.30 16.31 1.37
CA VAL A 105 4.66 16.69 0.98
C VAL A 105 5.30 15.55 0.19
N LYS A 106 5.98 15.89 -0.90
CA LYS A 106 6.71 14.90 -1.71
C LYS A 106 7.79 14.18 -0.89
N ASP A 107 8.12 12.97 -1.31
CA ASP A 107 9.19 12.15 -0.73
C ASP A 107 8.99 11.74 0.74
N ILE A 108 7.73 11.76 1.21
CA ILE A 108 7.32 11.22 2.51
C ILE A 108 6.44 9.99 2.31
N ASN A 109 6.74 8.92 3.04
CA ASN A 109 5.95 7.68 3.07
C ASN A 109 4.84 7.81 4.11
N TYR A 110 3.71 8.40 3.73
CA TYR A 110 2.56 8.54 4.64
C TYR A 110 1.92 7.18 4.89
N GLY A 111 1.66 6.84 6.15
CA GLY A 111 0.92 5.64 6.52
C GLY A 111 -0.57 5.86 6.39
N ILE A 112 -1.30 4.84 5.93
CA ILE A 112 -2.77 4.80 5.98
C ILE A 112 -3.14 3.79 7.06
N LEU A 113 -3.78 4.29 8.12
CA LEU A 113 -4.17 3.51 9.29
C LEU A 113 -5.68 3.30 9.30
N LEU A 114 -6.12 2.08 9.62
CA LEU A 114 -7.52 1.75 9.90
C LEU A 114 -7.60 1.19 11.32
N ASN A 115 -8.35 1.85 12.21
CA ASN A 115 -8.41 1.49 13.63
C ASN A 115 -7.00 1.36 14.25
N ASP A 116 -6.11 2.29 13.89
CA ASP A 116 -4.70 2.36 14.25
C ASP A 116 -3.78 1.25 13.67
N ASP A 117 -4.31 0.32 12.88
CA ASP A 117 -3.53 -0.68 12.14
C ASP A 117 -3.05 -0.13 10.80
N LEU A 118 -1.76 -0.32 10.47
CA LEU A 118 -1.22 0.04 9.16
C LEU A 118 -1.79 -0.86 8.05
N VAL A 119 -2.59 -0.27 7.16
CA VAL A 119 -3.25 -0.99 6.05
C VAL A 119 -2.70 -0.62 4.67
N GLY A 120 -2.02 0.52 4.54
CA GLY A 120 -1.35 0.92 3.30
C GLY A 120 -0.40 2.10 3.49
N VAL A 121 0.27 2.49 2.40
CA VAL A 121 1.22 3.59 2.34
C VAL A 121 0.92 4.42 1.09
N MET A 122 1.12 5.73 1.20
CA MET A 122 1.04 6.67 0.10
C MET A 122 2.31 7.53 0.05
N ARG A 123 2.88 7.71 -1.13
CA ARG A 123 4.03 8.60 -1.37
C ARG A 123 3.78 9.46 -2.59
N ALA A 124 3.91 10.78 -2.42
CA ALA A 124 3.93 11.72 -3.53
C ALA A 124 5.35 11.87 -4.08
N VAL A 125 5.46 11.92 -5.41
CA VAL A 125 6.72 12.06 -6.17
C VAL A 125 6.59 13.17 -7.20
N GLU A 126 7.70 13.76 -7.64
CA GLU A 126 7.66 14.90 -8.56
C GLU A 126 7.17 14.52 -9.97
N ASN A 127 7.71 13.45 -10.54
CA ASN A 127 7.30 12.88 -11.81
C ASN A 127 7.33 11.36 -11.70
N LYS A 128 6.20 10.70 -11.98
CA LYS A 128 6.11 9.25 -11.86
C LYS A 128 6.80 8.53 -13.02
N GLU A 129 6.86 9.16 -14.19
CA GLU A 129 7.53 8.59 -15.39
C GLU A 129 9.04 8.42 -15.19
N ASP A 130 9.65 9.22 -14.32
CA ASP A 130 11.10 9.21 -14.06
C ASP A 130 11.51 8.26 -12.93
N ILE A 131 10.54 7.52 -12.36
CA ILE A 131 10.76 6.68 -11.18
C ILE A 131 10.70 5.20 -11.52
N ASP A 132 11.68 4.47 -11.00
CA ASP A 132 11.61 3.02 -10.89
C ASP A 132 10.63 2.65 -9.76
N GLU A 133 9.37 2.41 -10.13
CA GLU A 133 8.31 2.08 -9.17
C GLU A 133 8.59 0.80 -8.40
N GLU A 134 9.31 -0.17 -8.99
CA GLU A 134 9.65 -1.43 -8.32
C GLU A 134 10.69 -1.19 -7.23
N ALA A 135 11.79 -0.51 -7.56
CA ALA A 135 12.81 -0.16 -6.59
C ALA A 135 12.26 0.73 -5.47
N LEU A 136 11.41 1.71 -5.79
CA LEU A 136 10.79 2.58 -4.79
C LEU A 136 9.81 1.82 -3.89
N SER A 137 9.04 0.89 -4.46
CA SER A 137 8.15 0.04 -3.66
C SER A 137 8.93 -0.88 -2.74
N GLU A 138 10.08 -1.39 -3.18
CA GLU A 138 10.99 -2.20 -2.35
C GLU A 138 11.59 -1.37 -1.20
N GLU A 139 12.09 -0.16 -1.46
CA GLU A 139 12.56 0.78 -0.43
C GLU A 139 11.49 1.01 0.64
N ILE A 140 10.26 1.32 0.21
CA ILE A 140 9.12 1.53 1.12
C ILE A 140 8.85 0.27 1.93
N TYR A 141 8.83 -0.90 1.28
CA TYR A 141 8.55 -2.17 1.94
C TYR A 141 9.63 -2.56 2.96
N GLU A 142 10.91 -2.32 2.66
CA GLU A 142 12.01 -2.52 3.61
C GLU A 142 11.88 -1.61 4.82
N GLY A 143 11.50 -0.34 4.61
CA GLY A 143 11.21 0.59 5.70
C GLY A 143 10.09 0.10 6.61
N LEU A 144 9.04 -0.52 6.04
CA LEU A 144 7.93 -1.08 6.82
C LEU A 144 8.33 -2.31 7.65
N LYS A 145 9.22 -3.17 7.16
CA LYS A 145 9.72 -4.34 7.92
C LYS A 145 10.43 -3.95 9.22
N CYS A 146 10.97 -2.75 9.29
CA CYS A 146 11.63 -2.26 10.50
C CYS A 146 10.64 -1.67 11.52
N ALA A 147 9.41 -1.37 11.09
CA ALA A 147 8.38 -0.74 11.90
C ALA A 147 7.28 -1.72 12.38
N LEU A 148 7.10 -2.85 11.69
CA LEU A 148 6.22 -3.97 12.04
C LEU A 148 6.95 -5.03 12.88
#